data_AF-A0A832JNT3-F1
#
_entry.id   AF-A0A832JNT3-F1
#
_cell.length_a   1.000
_cell.length_b   1.000
_cell.length_c   1.000
_cell.angle_alpha   90.00
_cell.angle_beta   90.00
_cell.angle_gamma   90.00
#
_symmetry.space_group_name_H-M   'P 1'
#
loop_
_entity.id
_entity.type
_entity.pdbx_description
1 polymer ?
#
loop_
_entity_poly.entity_id
_entity_poly.type
_entity_poly.pdbx_seq_one_letter_code
_entity_poly.pdbx_strand_id
1 'polypeptide(L)'
;MLAGRYDRAVERSGSILCLGLDPSPLQYPGPGERVGRCLRLLEEAGRFCAAVKVNENHLRGVGEEGHRSVTGLARRLGLLTILDCKLGDIGETVRAAVETISRLGYDAFTASPLFGNVAEITELAHARGLGVLLVAYPSGDYGSRYFELEVAGKKLFWRFVREGVEAGVDGYVVGLSPRLTERMVAELRSAVGEEAVILSPGAGAQGGDPEPLIRGGGERILINVGRSVTLAQDPASAAREAAERLSSRREYVLATRAIAETPGVLNIYERPIHLSSGRLSNIYIDCRALYSDPSARALIARLMVGLVSRRAGREGVEVATTATAGIPIASLVADRIGAGLVYVRMEKKAHGQEKRVEGMVKPGATYVGVDDVATTGRSALECVRAVREAGGRIEKYFVIVDRREGAAELLAGEGVELHSLARLDEEFARLVGLRGSTGSAEKNSGA
;
A
#
# COMPACT_ATOMS: atom_id res chain seq x y z
N MET A 1 12.13 10.80 9.75
CA MET A 1 13.08 10.03 8.90
C MET A 1 12.44 8.75 8.34
N LEU A 2 11.54 8.12 9.09
CA LEU A 2 10.92 6.85 8.77
C LEU A 2 9.96 6.89 7.56
N ALA A 3 9.19 7.98 7.41
CA ALA A 3 8.22 8.14 6.32
C ALA A 3 8.84 7.94 4.93
N GLY A 4 9.97 8.58 4.65
CA GLY A 4 10.68 8.40 3.38
C GLY A 4 11.25 6.98 3.18
N ARG A 5 11.62 6.27 4.26
CA ARG A 5 12.02 4.84 4.16
C ARG A 5 10.81 3.96 3.87
N TYR A 6 9.66 4.25 4.49
CA TYR A 6 8.39 3.59 4.21
C TYR A 6 7.98 3.78 2.75
N ASP A 7 7.97 5.02 2.25
CA ASP A 7 7.52 5.35 0.89
C ASP A 7 8.33 4.57 -0.15
N ARG A 8 9.66 4.54 -0.01
CA ARG A 8 10.54 3.74 -0.89
C ARG A 8 10.26 2.24 -0.80
N ALA A 9 10.05 1.72 0.41
CA ALA A 9 9.80 0.29 0.59
C ALA A 9 8.46 -0.13 -0.05
N VAL A 10 7.39 0.64 0.17
CA VAL A 10 6.07 0.40 -0.43
C VAL A 10 6.10 0.59 -1.93
N GLU A 11 6.78 1.62 -2.45
CA GLU A 11 6.89 1.82 -3.90
C GLU A 11 7.59 0.64 -4.59
N ARG A 12 8.64 0.08 -3.97
CA ARG A 12 9.37 -1.08 -4.51
C ARG A 12 8.56 -2.39 -4.45
N SER A 13 7.90 -2.69 -3.33
CA SER A 13 7.15 -3.95 -3.20
C SER A 13 5.70 -3.85 -3.68
N GLY A 14 5.19 -2.63 -3.84
CA GLY A 14 3.76 -2.35 -3.91
C GLY A 14 2.99 -2.84 -2.69
N SER A 15 3.63 -3.12 -1.55
CA SER A 15 3.01 -3.88 -0.46
C SER A 15 3.00 -3.10 0.85
N ILE A 16 1.95 -3.22 1.65
CA ILE A 16 1.92 -2.74 3.06
C ILE A 16 2.18 -3.87 4.07
N LEU A 17 2.54 -5.06 3.60
CA LEU A 17 2.82 -6.21 4.44
C LEU A 17 4.12 -5.99 5.23
N CYS A 18 4.03 -6.13 6.55
CA CYS A 18 5.17 -6.25 7.44
C CYS A 18 5.31 -7.71 7.88
N LEU A 19 6.45 -8.35 7.58
CA LEU A 19 6.69 -9.75 7.95
C LEU A 19 7.17 -9.84 9.41
N GLY A 20 6.44 -10.58 10.25
CA GLY A 20 6.88 -10.89 11.60
C GLY A 20 7.89 -12.04 11.62
N LEU A 21 9.17 -11.74 11.89
CA LEU A 21 10.24 -12.73 12.04
C LEU A 21 10.45 -13.09 13.50
N ASP A 22 9.60 -14.00 13.96
CA ASP A 22 9.53 -14.40 15.36
C ASP A 22 9.80 -15.92 15.50
N PRO A 23 11.01 -16.42 15.17
CA PRO A 23 11.33 -17.84 15.31
C PRO A 23 11.24 -18.25 16.79
N SER A 24 10.40 -19.24 17.09
CA SER A 24 10.21 -19.67 18.48
C SER A 24 11.49 -20.28 19.05
N PRO A 25 12.00 -19.85 20.21
CA PRO A 25 13.16 -20.47 20.85
C PRO A 25 12.87 -21.92 21.29
N LEU A 26 11.60 -22.31 21.41
CA LEU A 26 11.20 -23.69 21.69
C LEU A 26 11.40 -24.61 20.47
N GLN A 27 11.28 -24.05 19.25
CA GLN A 27 11.45 -24.78 18.01
C GLN A 27 12.89 -24.69 17.48
N TYR A 28 13.55 -23.55 17.73
CA TYR A 28 14.90 -23.23 17.29
C TYR A 28 15.73 -22.78 18.51
N PRO A 29 16.22 -23.71 19.35
CA PRO A 29 16.92 -23.38 20.59
C PRO A 29 18.26 -22.68 20.35
N GLY A 30 18.94 -22.95 19.24
CA GLY A 30 20.21 -22.30 18.91
C GLY A 30 20.04 -20.87 18.39
N PRO A 31 20.80 -19.87 18.87
CA PRO A 31 20.80 -18.53 18.30
C PRO A 31 21.09 -18.51 16.79
N GLY A 32 22.03 -19.35 16.32
CA GLY A 32 22.34 -19.50 14.90
C GLY A 32 21.19 -20.10 14.08
N GLU A 33 20.42 -21.03 14.66
CA GLU A 33 19.25 -21.62 14.01
C GLU A 33 18.14 -20.59 13.81
N ARG A 34 17.92 -19.72 14.81
CA ARG A 34 16.96 -18.62 14.73
C ARG A 34 17.34 -17.61 13.66
N VAL A 35 18.62 -17.21 13.61
CA VAL A 35 19.14 -16.36 12.53
C VAL A 35 18.96 -17.03 11.17
N GLY A 36 19.35 -18.30 11.03
CA GLY A 36 19.19 -19.06 9.79
C GLY A 36 17.73 -19.16 9.34
N ARG A 37 16.78 -19.31 10.27
CA ARG A 37 15.34 -19.30 9.97
C ARG A 37 14.88 -17.93 9.46
N CYS A 38 15.32 -16.84 10.10
CA CYS A 38 15.01 -15.49 9.65
C CYS A 38 15.53 -15.21 8.24
N LEU A 39 16.76 -15.61 7.93
CA LEU A 39 17.37 -15.41 6.61
C LEU A 39 16.60 -16.16 5.51
N ARG A 40 16.27 -17.44 5.72
CA ARG A 40 15.47 -18.22 4.75
C ARG A 40 14.11 -17.58 4.48
N LEU A 41 13.42 -17.14 5.53
CA LEU A 41 12.11 -16.47 5.37
C LEU A 41 12.23 -15.14 4.59
N LEU A 42 13.33 -14.40 4.76
CA LEU A 42 13.58 -13.19 3.97
C LEU A 42 13.82 -13.51 2.49
N GLU A 43 14.56 -14.58 2.19
CA GLU A 43 14.81 -15.03 0.81
C GLU A 43 13.51 -15.49 0.12
N GLU A 44 12.69 -16.26 0.83
CA GLU A 44 11.43 -16.82 0.31
C GLU A 44 10.34 -15.75 0.14
N ALA A 45 10.14 -14.92 1.16
CA ALA A 45 8.96 -14.04 1.27
C ALA A 45 9.28 -12.54 1.18
N GLY A 46 10.52 -12.12 1.43
CA GLY A 46 10.88 -10.71 1.64
C GLY A 46 10.54 -9.79 0.46
N ARG A 47 10.59 -10.30 -0.77
CA ARG A 47 10.22 -9.55 -1.99
C ARG A 47 8.77 -9.04 -2.01
N PHE A 48 7.88 -9.66 -1.23
CA PHE A 48 6.46 -9.30 -1.15
C PHE A 48 6.14 -8.36 0.02
N CYS A 49 7.13 -7.98 0.83
CA CYS A 49 6.95 -7.23 2.08
C CYS A 49 7.55 -5.82 1.97
N ALA A 50 6.87 -4.82 2.54
CA ALA A 50 7.46 -3.49 2.75
C ALA A 50 8.40 -3.46 3.95
N ALA A 51 8.09 -4.22 4.98
CA ALA A 51 8.83 -4.18 6.21
C ALA A 51 9.03 -5.58 6.79
N VAL A 52 9.97 -5.66 7.72
CA VAL A 52 10.17 -6.79 8.59
C VAL A 52 10.19 -6.31 10.02
N LYS A 53 9.52 -7.03 10.91
CA LYS A 53 9.51 -6.78 12.35
C LYS A 53 10.08 -7.98 13.07
N VAL A 54 11.07 -7.75 13.91
CA VAL A 54 11.67 -8.79 14.77
C VAL A 54 11.29 -8.48 16.21
N ASN A 55 10.61 -9.40 16.89
CA ASN A 55 10.42 -9.27 18.33
C ASN A 55 11.69 -9.65 19.09
N GLU A 56 12.15 -8.77 19.97
CA GLU A 56 13.40 -8.93 20.72
C GLU A 56 13.49 -10.27 21.46
N ASN A 57 12.37 -10.75 22.04
CA ASN A 57 12.35 -11.98 22.81
C ASN A 57 12.64 -13.22 21.97
N HIS A 58 12.34 -13.18 20.66
CA HIS A 58 12.61 -14.30 19.76
C HIS A 58 14.06 -14.37 19.33
N LEU A 59 14.78 -13.24 19.28
CA LEU A 59 16.21 -13.22 18.99
C LEU A 59 17.07 -12.97 20.23
N ARG A 60 16.51 -13.10 21.44
CA ARG A 60 17.31 -13.02 22.66
C ARG A 60 18.46 -14.04 22.64
N GLY A 61 19.65 -13.59 23.04
CA GLY A 61 20.88 -14.38 22.98
C GLY A 61 21.55 -14.44 21.60
N VAL A 62 20.97 -13.80 20.57
CA VAL A 62 21.65 -13.59 19.28
C VAL A 62 22.59 -12.38 19.42
N GLY A 63 23.85 -12.56 19.00
CA GLY A 63 24.84 -11.48 18.99
C GLY A 63 24.57 -10.43 17.90
N GLU A 64 25.29 -9.32 17.98
CA GLU A 64 25.19 -8.19 17.05
C GLU A 64 25.35 -8.61 15.58
N GLU A 65 26.26 -9.55 15.29
CA GLU A 65 26.48 -10.08 13.94
C GLU A 65 25.25 -10.82 13.39
N GLY A 66 24.54 -11.57 14.23
CA GLY A 66 23.33 -12.29 13.83
C GLY A 66 22.20 -11.33 13.47
N HIS A 67 22.00 -10.28 14.28
CA HIS A 67 21.06 -9.22 13.95
C HIS A 67 21.44 -8.49 12.65
N ARG A 68 22.73 -8.13 12.50
CA ARG A 68 23.24 -7.48 11.28
C ARG A 68 23.10 -8.32 10.02
N SER A 69 23.19 -9.64 10.15
CA SER A 69 22.92 -10.56 9.03
C SER A 69 21.47 -10.45 8.57
N VAL A 70 20.52 -10.47 9.50
CA VAL A 70 19.08 -10.33 9.21
C VAL A 70 18.76 -8.93 8.65
N THR A 71 19.18 -7.87 9.33
CA THR A 71 18.90 -6.49 8.90
C THR A 71 19.61 -6.16 7.59
N GLY A 72 20.83 -6.68 7.37
CA GLY A 72 21.59 -6.52 6.14
C GLY A 72 20.89 -7.16 4.93
N LEU A 73 20.39 -8.38 5.05
CA LEU A 73 19.62 -9.02 3.98
C LEU A 73 18.30 -8.29 3.72
N ALA A 74 17.56 -7.93 4.77
CA ALA A 74 16.31 -7.17 4.64
C ALA A 74 16.54 -5.83 3.90
N ARG A 75 17.62 -5.12 4.22
CA ARG A 75 18.01 -3.87 3.53
C ARG A 75 18.35 -4.08 2.06
N ARG A 76 19.11 -5.14 1.71
CA ARG A 76 19.40 -5.46 0.30
C ARG A 76 18.15 -5.76 -0.51
N LEU A 77 17.15 -6.36 0.13
CA LEU A 77 15.85 -6.59 -0.47
C LEU A 77 14.97 -5.32 -0.49
N GLY A 78 15.38 -4.22 0.13
CA GLY A 78 14.67 -2.94 0.18
C GLY A 78 13.57 -2.85 1.24
N LEU A 79 13.62 -3.68 2.29
CA LEU A 79 12.65 -3.68 3.38
C LEU A 79 13.05 -2.68 4.47
N LEU A 80 12.04 -2.09 5.10
CA LEU A 80 12.18 -1.42 6.38
C LEU A 80 12.37 -2.44 7.51
N THR A 81 13.33 -2.22 8.41
CA THR A 81 13.62 -3.12 9.53
C THR A 81 13.19 -2.52 10.87
N ILE A 82 12.34 -3.24 11.59
CA ILE A 82 11.75 -2.77 12.85
C ILE A 82 12.09 -3.75 13.98
N LEU A 83 12.66 -3.25 15.07
CA LEU A 83 12.83 -4.02 16.30
C LEU A 83 11.63 -3.78 17.23
N ASP A 84 10.93 -4.85 17.60
CA ASP A 84 9.83 -4.78 18.54
C ASP A 84 10.31 -5.13 19.96
N CYS A 85 10.85 -4.12 20.64
CA CYS A 85 11.41 -4.19 22.00
C CYS A 85 10.57 -3.45 23.06
N LYS A 86 9.67 -2.53 22.65
CA LYS A 86 8.82 -1.73 23.55
C LYS A 86 9.64 -0.99 24.62
N LEU A 87 10.73 -0.36 24.18
CA LEU A 87 11.69 0.32 25.06
C LEU A 87 10.99 1.35 25.96
N GLY A 88 11.24 1.27 27.27
CA GLY A 88 10.83 2.26 28.26
C GLY A 88 11.56 1.95 29.56
N ASP A 89 12.38 2.89 30.02
CA ASP A 89 13.23 2.76 31.20
C ASP A 89 13.74 4.17 31.61
N ILE A 90 14.60 4.29 32.61
CA ILE A 90 15.25 5.55 32.99
C ILE A 90 16.36 5.96 32.01
N GLY A 91 16.74 7.24 32.01
CA GLY A 91 17.56 7.86 30.96
C GLY A 91 18.87 7.15 30.58
N GLU A 92 19.69 6.75 31.56
CA GLU A 92 20.95 6.05 31.26
C GLU A 92 20.72 4.67 30.61
N THR A 93 19.71 3.93 31.06
CA THR A 93 19.32 2.66 30.46
C THR A 93 18.82 2.85 29.03
N VAL A 94 18.02 3.89 28.80
CA VAL A 94 17.53 4.25 27.45
C VAL A 94 18.70 4.59 26.52
N ARG A 95 19.68 5.38 26.99
CA ARG A 95 20.87 5.71 26.21
C ARG A 95 21.65 4.48 25.78
N ALA A 96 21.89 3.54 26.70
CA ALA A 96 22.55 2.28 26.42
C ALA A 96 21.75 1.40 25.44
N ALA A 97 20.42 1.36 25.59
CA ALA A 97 19.55 0.62 24.71
C ALA A 97 19.56 1.18 23.27
N VAL A 98 19.43 2.50 23.10
CA VAL A 98 19.44 3.16 21.79
C VAL A 98 20.79 2.97 21.07
N GLU A 99 21.91 3.07 21.79
CA GLU A 99 23.24 2.73 21.26
C GLU A 99 23.28 1.30 20.71
N THR A 100 22.79 0.35 21.52
CA THR A 100 22.77 -1.06 21.16
C THR A 100 21.90 -1.29 19.91
N ILE A 101 20.67 -0.76 19.89
CA ILE A 101 19.73 -0.92 18.77
C ILE A 101 20.34 -0.37 17.47
N SER A 102 21.04 0.78 17.53
CA SER A 102 21.73 1.37 16.39
C SER A 102 22.77 0.41 15.81
N ARG A 103 23.56 -0.23 16.66
CA ARG A 103 24.59 -1.21 16.26
C ARG A 103 24.02 -2.50 15.65
N LEU A 104 22.82 -2.91 16.06
CA LEU A 104 22.10 -4.06 15.47
C LEU A 104 21.62 -3.78 14.02
N GLY A 105 21.59 -2.51 13.60
CA GLY A 105 21.34 -2.11 12.22
C GLY A 105 19.87 -2.01 11.84
N TYR A 106 18.97 -1.82 12.80
CA TYR A 106 17.54 -1.58 12.56
C TYR A 106 17.27 -0.16 12.07
N ASP A 107 16.14 0.04 11.39
CA ASP A 107 15.69 1.37 10.95
C ASP A 107 14.82 2.07 11.98
N ALA A 108 14.06 1.30 12.77
CA ALA A 108 13.18 1.81 13.81
C ALA A 108 12.98 0.77 14.93
N PHE A 109 12.45 1.22 16.06
CA PHE A 109 12.06 0.34 17.16
C PHE A 109 10.76 0.78 17.82
N THR A 110 10.10 -0.14 18.54
CA THR A 110 8.89 0.17 19.31
C THR A 110 9.23 0.69 20.71
N ALA A 111 8.53 1.73 21.16
CA ALA A 111 8.72 2.36 22.47
C ALA A 111 7.43 2.32 23.31
N SER A 112 7.58 2.18 24.63
CA SER A 112 6.48 2.22 25.59
C SER A 112 6.31 3.66 26.10
N PRO A 113 5.09 4.23 26.10
CA PRO A 113 4.85 5.56 26.65
C PRO A 113 4.82 5.58 28.19
N LEU A 114 4.78 4.41 28.85
CA LEU A 114 4.41 4.31 30.27
C LEU A 114 5.38 5.03 31.22
N PHE A 115 6.66 5.13 30.85
CA PHE A 115 7.69 5.77 31.67
C PHE A 115 7.71 7.30 31.52
N GLY A 116 6.89 7.88 30.64
CA GLY A 116 6.75 9.34 30.46
C GLY A 116 7.99 10.03 29.89
N ASN A 117 8.90 9.27 29.27
CA ASN A 117 10.16 9.78 28.71
C ASN A 117 10.22 9.64 27.18
N VAL A 118 9.07 9.76 26.51
CA VAL A 118 8.96 9.61 25.05
C VAL A 118 9.83 10.63 24.32
N ALA A 119 9.91 11.87 24.81
CA ALA A 119 10.76 12.92 24.23
C ALA A 119 12.25 12.55 24.28
N GLU A 120 12.75 12.07 25.42
CA GLU A 120 14.15 11.64 25.59
C GLU A 120 14.49 10.46 24.67
N ILE A 121 13.62 9.43 24.62
CA ILE A 121 13.79 8.28 23.72
C ILE A 121 13.87 8.74 22.26
N THR A 122 13.00 9.68 21.87
CA THR A 122 12.91 10.17 20.49
C THR A 122 14.14 10.97 20.09
N GLU A 123 14.59 11.89 20.95
CA GLU A 123 15.80 12.69 20.73
C GLU A 123 17.03 11.78 20.56
N LEU A 124 17.22 10.83 21.48
CA LEU A 124 18.34 9.88 21.43
C LEU A 124 18.28 9.00 20.17
N ALA A 125 17.10 8.52 19.79
CA ALA A 125 16.91 7.71 18.60
C ALA A 125 17.23 8.48 17.31
N HIS A 126 16.72 9.71 17.20
CA HIS A 126 16.95 10.58 16.03
C HIS A 126 18.42 10.95 15.87
N ALA A 127 19.13 11.19 16.97
CA ALA A 127 20.58 11.41 16.96
C ALA A 127 21.36 10.22 16.37
N ARG A 128 20.76 9.01 16.34
CA ARG A 128 21.33 7.79 15.75
C ARG A 128 20.67 7.37 14.43
N GLY A 129 19.81 8.21 13.88
CA GLY A 129 19.09 7.91 12.64
C GLY A 129 18.12 6.73 12.74
N LEU A 130 17.56 6.49 13.93
CA LEU A 130 16.52 5.50 14.21
C LEU A 130 15.15 6.16 14.27
N GLY A 131 14.13 5.50 13.76
CA GLY A 131 12.73 5.89 13.96
C GLY A 131 12.14 5.33 15.25
N VAL A 132 11.19 6.06 15.84
CA VAL A 132 10.45 5.61 17.04
C VAL A 132 8.99 5.32 16.69
N LEU A 133 8.53 4.11 17.01
CA LEU A 133 7.13 3.69 16.90
C LEU A 133 6.51 3.56 18.29
N LEU A 134 5.76 4.57 18.72
CA LEU A 134 5.19 4.61 20.07
C LEU A 134 3.99 3.67 20.19
N VAL A 135 3.95 2.83 21.23
CA VAL A 135 2.79 1.98 21.49
C VAL A 135 1.61 2.84 21.93
N ALA A 136 0.70 3.12 21.00
CA ALA A 136 -0.51 3.89 21.27
C ALA A 136 -1.66 2.98 21.68
N TYR A 137 -1.89 1.88 20.96
CA TYR A 137 -3.00 0.98 21.26
C TYR A 137 -2.53 -0.47 21.09
N PRO A 138 -2.35 -1.26 22.15
CA PRO A 138 -1.84 -2.62 22.04
C PRO A 138 -2.87 -3.60 21.44
N SER A 139 -2.40 -4.67 20.83
CA SER A 139 -3.25 -5.77 20.32
C SER A 139 -3.82 -6.61 21.47
N GLY A 140 -5.06 -7.07 21.31
CA GLY A 140 -5.74 -7.96 22.26
C GLY A 140 -6.36 -7.27 23.47
N ASP A 141 -7.38 -7.92 24.05
CA ASP A 141 -8.29 -7.31 25.04
C ASP A 141 -7.62 -6.95 26.38
N TYR A 142 -6.60 -7.70 26.80
CA TYR A 142 -5.92 -7.45 28.07
C TYR A 142 -5.10 -6.16 28.06
N GLY A 143 -4.45 -5.84 26.93
CA GLY A 143 -3.64 -4.64 26.79
C GLY A 143 -4.52 -3.41 26.57
N SER A 144 -5.48 -3.50 25.65
CA SER A 144 -6.28 -2.35 25.22
C SER A 144 -7.11 -1.76 26.35
N ARG A 145 -7.54 -2.57 27.33
CA ARG A 145 -8.33 -2.10 28.48
C ARG A 145 -7.65 -0.97 29.28
N TYR A 146 -6.33 -0.99 29.42
CA TYR A 146 -5.61 0.04 30.16
C TYR A 146 -5.55 1.34 29.37
N PHE A 147 -5.37 1.24 28.05
CA PHE A 147 -5.31 2.40 27.17
C PHE A 147 -6.68 3.07 27.00
N GLU A 148 -7.77 2.37 27.36
CA GLU A 148 -9.12 2.91 27.42
C GLU A 148 -9.48 3.56 28.75
N LEU A 149 -8.65 3.44 29.79
CA LEU A 149 -8.88 4.10 31.07
C LEU A 149 -8.88 5.62 30.91
N GLU A 150 -9.85 6.28 31.55
CA GLU A 150 -9.93 7.74 31.56
C GLU A 150 -9.19 8.33 32.74
N VAL A 151 -8.27 9.25 32.44
CA VAL A 151 -7.51 10.03 33.44
C VAL A 151 -7.75 11.50 33.15
N ALA A 152 -8.40 12.18 34.11
CA ALA A 152 -8.91 13.56 33.96
C ALA A 152 -9.70 13.78 32.66
N GLY A 153 -10.71 12.93 32.42
CA GLY A 153 -11.64 13.06 31.30
C GLY A 153 -11.07 12.72 29.92
N LYS A 154 -9.87 12.15 29.84
CA LYS A 154 -9.27 11.69 28.58
C LYS A 154 -8.75 10.27 28.72
N LYS A 155 -9.02 9.43 27.72
CA LYS A 155 -8.45 8.08 27.62
C LYS A 155 -6.92 8.14 27.58
N LEU A 156 -6.25 7.20 28.25
CA LEU A 156 -4.79 7.08 28.23
C LEU A 156 -4.23 7.00 26.81
N PHE A 157 -4.93 6.29 25.92
CA PHE A 157 -4.66 6.27 24.47
C PHE A 157 -4.38 7.67 23.91
N TRP A 158 -5.30 8.62 24.11
CA TRP A 158 -5.18 9.97 23.58
C TRP A 158 -4.11 10.80 24.28
N ARG A 159 -3.80 10.50 25.53
CA ARG A 159 -2.66 11.13 26.24
C ARG A 159 -1.34 10.70 25.62
N PHE A 160 -1.16 9.41 25.35
CA PHE A 160 0.06 8.89 24.72
C PHE A 160 0.20 9.34 23.27
N VAL A 161 -0.91 9.42 22.52
CA VAL A 161 -0.89 10.00 21.16
C VAL A 161 -0.38 11.43 21.20
N ARG A 162 -0.93 12.26 22.10
CA ARG A 162 -0.50 13.65 22.26
C ARG A 162 0.98 13.75 22.66
N GLU A 163 1.42 12.98 23.64
CA GLU A 163 2.83 12.96 24.06
C GLU A 163 3.76 12.55 22.92
N GLY A 164 3.36 11.57 22.10
CA GLY A 164 4.10 11.20 20.89
C GLY A 164 4.16 12.32 19.86
N VAL A 165 3.07 13.07 19.65
CA VAL A 165 3.05 14.23 18.74
C VAL A 165 3.98 15.33 19.25
N GLU A 166 3.90 15.66 20.54
CA GLU A 166 4.76 16.65 21.19
C GLU A 166 6.25 16.25 21.13
N ALA A 167 6.55 14.96 21.27
CA ALA A 167 7.89 14.40 21.17
C ALA A 167 8.41 14.25 19.72
N GLY A 168 7.53 14.33 18.71
CA GLY A 168 7.90 14.14 17.31
C GLY A 168 8.23 12.70 16.92
N VAL A 169 7.54 11.70 17.49
CA VAL A 169 7.75 10.29 17.14
C VAL A 169 7.44 10.03 15.66
N ASP A 170 8.16 9.09 15.03
CA ASP A 170 7.98 8.79 13.60
C ASP A 170 6.72 7.95 13.30
N GLY A 171 6.12 7.34 14.30
CA GLY A 171 4.93 6.54 14.10
C GLY A 171 4.37 5.90 15.37
N TYR A 172 3.35 5.08 15.19
CA TYR A 172 2.54 4.54 16.26
C TYR A 172 2.23 3.06 16.05
N VAL A 173 2.22 2.28 17.13
CA VAL A 173 1.73 0.90 17.14
C VAL A 173 0.26 0.90 17.52
N VAL A 174 -0.58 0.36 16.63
CA VAL A 174 -2.04 0.25 16.79
C VAL A 174 -2.46 -1.18 16.48
N GLY A 175 -2.60 -2.01 17.51
CA GLY A 175 -2.97 -3.40 17.40
C GLY A 175 -4.44 -3.59 16.99
N LEU A 176 -4.68 -4.64 16.22
CA LEU A 176 -6.04 -5.02 15.83
C LEU A 176 -6.76 -5.61 17.05
N SER A 177 -7.77 -4.90 17.54
CA SER A 177 -8.65 -5.29 18.64
C SER A 177 -10.11 -5.19 18.17
N PRO A 178 -11.03 -6.01 18.69
CA PRO A 178 -12.46 -5.87 18.40
C PRO A 178 -13.04 -4.48 18.72
N ARG A 179 -12.36 -3.69 19.55
CA ARG A 179 -12.77 -2.32 19.92
C ARG A 179 -12.21 -1.24 18.99
N LEU A 180 -11.28 -1.59 18.10
CA LEU A 180 -10.70 -0.65 17.15
C LEU A 180 -11.73 -0.32 16.06
N THR A 181 -12.15 0.93 15.97
CA THR A 181 -13.12 1.38 14.97
C THR A 181 -12.46 2.25 13.90
N GLU A 182 -13.06 2.30 12.70
CA GLU A 182 -12.60 3.19 11.62
C GLU A 182 -12.50 4.63 12.10
N ARG A 183 -13.50 5.09 12.87
CA ARG A 183 -13.54 6.44 13.45
C ARG A 183 -12.33 6.70 14.36
N MET A 184 -11.99 5.78 15.25
CA MET A 184 -10.83 5.93 16.13
C MET A 184 -9.53 6.03 15.33
N VAL A 185 -9.38 5.22 14.28
CA VAL A 185 -8.19 5.28 13.42
C VAL A 185 -8.16 6.59 12.63
N ALA A 186 -9.28 7.07 12.11
CA ALA A 186 -9.36 8.35 11.40
C ALA A 186 -9.04 9.54 12.32
N GLU A 187 -9.57 9.54 13.55
CA GLU A 187 -9.24 10.54 14.57
C GLU A 187 -7.74 10.48 14.93
N LEU A 188 -7.15 9.28 15.03
CA LEU A 188 -5.72 9.11 15.24
C LEU A 188 -4.93 9.69 14.09
N ARG A 189 -5.23 9.31 12.85
CA ARG A 189 -4.56 9.80 11.64
C ARG A 189 -4.59 11.33 11.57
N SER A 190 -5.75 11.93 11.85
CA SER A 190 -5.90 13.40 11.91
C SER A 190 -4.99 14.02 12.98
N ALA A 191 -4.89 13.41 14.16
CA ALA A 191 -4.06 13.91 15.26
C ALA A 191 -2.56 13.80 14.97
N VAL A 192 -2.12 12.74 14.29
CA VAL A 192 -0.69 12.43 14.08
C VAL A 192 -0.13 12.88 12.72
N GLY A 193 -1.00 13.29 11.80
CA GLY A 193 -0.65 13.69 10.44
C GLY A 193 -0.35 12.51 9.50
N GLU A 194 -0.26 12.79 8.20
CA GLU A 194 -0.05 11.77 7.16
C GLU A 194 1.36 11.16 7.14
N GLU A 195 2.35 11.85 7.72
CA GLU A 195 3.76 11.39 7.76
C GLU A 195 3.99 10.26 8.77
N ALA A 196 3.18 10.16 9.83
CA ALA A 196 3.35 9.15 10.85
C ALA A 196 3.07 7.74 10.30
N VAL A 197 3.97 6.79 10.54
CA VAL A 197 3.75 5.39 10.14
C VAL A 197 2.94 4.67 11.20
N ILE A 198 1.79 4.08 10.83
CA ILE A 198 1.00 3.26 11.75
C ILE A 198 1.35 1.79 11.54
N LEU A 199 2.02 1.17 12.51
CA LEU A 199 2.31 -0.26 12.54
C LEU A 199 1.21 -1.00 13.29
N SER A 200 0.59 -1.98 12.65
CA SER A 200 -0.48 -2.78 13.24
C SER A 200 -0.14 -4.25 13.35
N PRO A 201 0.17 -4.76 14.56
CA PRO A 201 0.25 -6.18 14.82
C PRO A 201 -1.13 -6.83 14.97
N GLY A 202 -1.20 -8.12 14.66
CA GLY A 202 -2.37 -8.97 14.97
C GLY A 202 -3.17 -9.45 13.77
N ALA A 203 -2.75 -9.15 12.54
CA ALA A 203 -3.38 -9.72 11.36
C ALA A 203 -3.00 -11.21 11.18
N GLY A 204 -3.96 -12.03 10.73
CA GLY A 204 -3.75 -13.46 10.47
C GLY A 204 -4.07 -14.34 11.68
N ALA A 205 -3.06 -14.96 12.29
CA ALA A 205 -3.24 -15.99 13.34
C ALA A 205 -3.94 -15.52 14.64
N GLN A 206 -4.05 -14.21 14.86
CA GLN A 206 -4.83 -13.63 15.97
C GLN A 206 -6.24 -13.19 15.53
N GLY A 207 -6.58 -13.33 14.25
CA GLY A 207 -7.92 -13.07 13.71
C GLY A 207 -8.34 -11.61 13.67
N GLY A 208 -7.41 -10.66 13.91
CA GLY A 208 -7.74 -9.23 13.91
C GLY A 208 -8.17 -8.75 12.53
N ASP A 209 -9.27 -8.00 12.48
CA ASP A 209 -9.78 -7.36 11.26
C ASP A 209 -8.96 -6.09 10.93
N PRO A 210 -8.24 -6.05 9.79
CA PRO A 210 -7.49 -4.87 9.39
C PRO A 210 -8.36 -3.75 8.80
N GLU A 211 -9.64 -3.97 8.55
CA GLU A 211 -10.49 -3.04 7.81
C GLU A 211 -10.61 -1.65 8.46
N PRO A 212 -10.77 -1.50 9.80
CA PRO A 212 -10.73 -0.19 10.46
C PRO A 212 -9.44 0.58 10.18
N LEU A 213 -8.31 -0.13 10.13
CA LEU A 213 -7.00 0.47 9.84
C LEU A 213 -6.88 0.85 8.37
N ILE A 214 -7.32 -0.02 7.46
CA ILE A 214 -7.28 0.25 6.02
C ILE A 214 -8.16 1.44 5.66
N ARG A 215 -9.33 1.55 6.29
CA ARG A 215 -10.26 2.66 6.07
C ARG A 215 -9.85 3.94 6.78
N GLY A 216 -9.40 3.90 8.03
CA GLY A 216 -9.09 5.12 8.78
C GLY A 216 -7.63 5.57 8.71
N GLY A 217 -6.72 4.66 8.33
CA GLY A 217 -5.28 4.81 8.59
C GLY A 217 -4.50 5.57 7.54
N GLY A 218 -5.12 6.01 6.45
CA GLY A 218 -4.45 6.82 5.42
C GLY A 218 -3.36 6.07 4.65
N GLU A 219 -2.39 6.81 4.11
CA GLU A 219 -1.38 6.22 3.24
C GLU A 219 -0.40 5.32 4.01
N ARG A 220 0.13 5.79 5.14
CA ARG A 220 1.31 5.19 5.78
C ARG A 220 0.93 4.19 6.88
N ILE A 221 0.45 3.03 6.45
CA ILE A 221 0.15 1.89 7.34
C ILE A 221 1.03 0.68 7.01
N LEU A 222 1.42 -0.07 8.05
CA LEU A 222 2.08 -1.38 7.95
C LEU A 222 1.24 -2.40 8.71
N ILE A 223 0.88 -3.50 8.06
CA ILE A 223 0.11 -4.58 8.68
C ILE A 223 1.04 -5.76 8.91
N ASN A 224 1.33 -6.06 10.18
CA ASN A 224 2.24 -7.11 10.57
C ASN A 224 1.55 -8.48 10.58
N VAL A 225 2.06 -9.39 9.75
CA VAL A 225 1.63 -10.78 9.63
C VAL A 225 2.81 -11.69 9.97
N GLY A 226 2.64 -12.55 10.98
CA GLY A 226 3.68 -13.49 11.44
C GLY A 226 3.35 -14.92 11.04
N ARG A 227 2.81 -15.69 11.98
CA ARG A 227 2.61 -17.15 11.92
C ARG A 227 1.90 -17.66 10.66
N SER A 228 0.93 -16.94 10.12
CA SER A 228 0.23 -17.38 8.89
C SER A 228 1.10 -17.38 7.64
N VAL A 229 2.25 -16.69 7.67
CA VAL A 229 3.29 -16.75 6.63
C VAL A 229 4.43 -17.65 7.10
N THR A 230 4.95 -17.43 8.30
CA THR A 230 6.19 -18.11 8.76
C THR A 230 6.02 -19.59 9.07
N LEU A 231 4.79 -20.07 9.23
CA LEU A 231 4.46 -21.50 9.44
C LEU A 231 3.74 -22.12 8.23
N ALA A 232 3.56 -21.37 7.13
CA ALA A 232 2.96 -21.90 5.92
C ALA A 232 3.88 -22.93 5.26
N GLN A 233 3.28 -23.88 4.52
CA GLN A 233 4.04 -24.83 3.70
C GLN A 233 4.84 -24.10 2.60
N ASP A 234 4.24 -23.05 2.02
CA ASP A 234 4.88 -22.14 1.07
C ASP A 234 4.79 -20.70 1.61
N PRO A 235 5.83 -20.23 2.32
CA PRO A 235 5.90 -18.86 2.83
C PRO A 235 5.86 -17.80 1.73
N ALA A 236 6.39 -18.09 0.53
CA ALA A 236 6.40 -17.16 -0.59
C ALA A 236 4.97 -16.91 -1.11
N SER A 237 4.20 -17.99 -1.34
CA SER A 237 2.79 -17.87 -1.74
C SER A 237 1.95 -17.19 -0.67
N ALA A 238 2.11 -17.59 0.60
CA ALA A 238 1.37 -16.99 1.71
C ALA A 238 1.64 -15.48 1.87
N ALA A 239 2.90 -15.06 1.72
CA ALA A 239 3.28 -13.65 1.75
C ALA A 239 2.72 -12.89 0.56
N ARG A 240 2.77 -13.47 -0.65
CA ARG A 240 2.21 -12.87 -1.86
C ARG A 240 0.71 -12.63 -1.74
N GLU A 241 -0.04 -13.64 -1.28
CA GLU A 241 -1.49 -13.53 -1.07
C GLU A 241 -1.86 -12.49 -0.01
N ALA A 242 -1.12 -12.46 1.11
CA ALA A 242 -1.33 -11.46 2.15
C ALA A 242 -1.01 -10.05 1.65
N ALA A 243 0.09 -9.87 0.92
CA ALA A 243 0.48 -8.60 0.32
C ALA A 243 -0.59 -8.10 -0.66
N GLU A 244 -1.06 -8.97 -1.55
CA GLU A 244 -2.09 -8.63 -2.53
C GLU A 244 -3.41 -8.26 -1.85
N ARG A 245 -3.91 -9.10 -0.94
CA ARG A 245 -5.17 -8.86 -0.25
C ARG A 245 -5.17 -7.54 0.52
N LEU A 246 -4.12 -7.26 1.28
CA LEU A 246 -4.05 -6.07 2.13
C LEU A 246 -3.80 -4.79 1.31
N SER A 247 -2.89 -4.86 0.32
CA SER A 247 -2.47 -3.68 -0.43
C SER A 247 -3.52 -3.27 -1.46
N SER A 248 -4.11 -4.22 -2.18
CA SER A 248 -5.19 -3.93 -3.13
C SER A 248 -6.43 -3.40 -2.41
N ARG A 249 -6.70 -3.87 -1.19
CA ARG A 249 -7.78 -3.32 -0.35
C ARG A 249 -7.52 -1.86 0.04
N ARG A 250 -6.30 -1.55 0.50
CA ARG A 250 -5.89 -0.17 0.83
C ARG A 250 -5.95 0.75 -0.39
N GLU A 251 -5.38 0.31 -1.51
CA GLU A 251 -5.39 1.07 -2.76
C GLU A 251 -6.79 1.39 -3.23
N TYR A 252 -7.70 0.41 -3.14
CA TYR A 252 -9.10 0.62 -3.46
C TYR A 252 -9.74 1.73 -2.62
N VAL A 253 -9.57 1.68 -1.31
CA VAL A 253 -10.13 2.69 -0.40
C VAL A 253 -9.52 4.07 -0.69
N LEU A 254 -8.20 4.17 -0.79
CA LEU A 254 -7.51 5.45 -1.01
C LEU A 254 -7.84 6.06 -2.38
N ALA A 255 -7.86 5.25 -3.43
CA ALA A 255 -8.21 5.71 -4.77
C ALA A 255 -9.68 6.16 -4.83
N THR A 256 -10.59 5.38 -4.24
CA THR A 256 -12.02 5.73 -4.18
C THR A 256 -12.25 7.07 -3.49
N ARG A 257 -11.59 7.32 -2.35
CA ARG A 257 -11.66 8.62 -1.68
C ARG A 257 -11.07 9.74 -2.50
N ALA A 258 -9.88 9.54 -3.08
CA ALA A 258 -9.27 10.54 -3.95
C ALA A 258 -10.18 10.91 -5.13
N ILE A 259 -10.85 9.93 -5.74
CA ILE A 259 -11.82 10.14 -6.83
C ILE A 259 -13.04 10.95 -6.36
N ALA A 260 -13.52 10.71 -5.15
CA ALA A 260 -14.71 11.38 -4.62
C ALA A 260 -14.42 12.79 -4.08
N GLU A 261 -13.25 12.97 -3.46
CA GLU A 261 -12.87 14.20 -2.76
C GLU A 261 -12.23 15.23 -3.71
N THR A 262 -11.62 14.79 -4.82
CA THR A 262 -11.01 15.71 -5.79
C THR A 262 -12.09 16.36 -6.66
N PRO A 263 -12.22 17.70 -6.65
CA PRO A 263 -13.24 18.40 -7.43
C PRO A 263 -13.16 18.08 -8.93
N GLY A 264 -14.32 17.79 -9.52
CA GLY A 264 -14.45 17.53 -10.97
C GLY A 264 -14.08 16.12 -11.42
N VAL A 265 -13.60 15.24 -10.54
CA VAL A 265 -13.32 13.84 -10.89
C VAL A 265 -14.60 13.02 -10.90
N LEU A 266 -15.28 12.90 -9.76
CA LEU A 266 -16.59 12.24 -9.67
C LEU A 266 -17.72 13.26 -9.89
N ASN A 267 -18.39 13.19 -11.03
CA ASN A 267 -19.49 14.07 -11.38
C ASN A 267 -20.82 13.30 -11.34
N ILE A 268 -21.76 13.76 -10.53
CA ILE A 268 -23.07 13.14 -10.33
C ILE A 268 -24.13 14.09 -10.87
N TYR A 269 -24.96 13.61 -11.80
CA TYR A 269 -26.01 14.38 -12.44
C TYR A 269 -27.38 13.90 -11.99
N GLU A 270 -28.30 14.83 -11.76
CA GLU A 270 -29.70 14.52 -11.44
C GLU A 270 -30.43 13.85 -12.62
N ARG A 271 -30.08 14.25 -13.84
CA ARG A 271 -30.60 13.68 -15.08
C ARG A 271 -29.48 12.94 -15.82
N PRO A 272 -29.75 11.73 -16.35
CA PRO A 272 -28.72 10.96 -17.04
C PRO A 272 -28.17 11.71 -18.25
N ILE A 273 -26.86 11.64 -18.44
CA ILE A 273 -26.18 12.19 -19.61
C ILE A 273 -25.76 11.07 -20.57
N HIS A 274 -25.61 11.38 -21.85
CA HIS A 274 -25.03 10.46 -22.82
C HIS A 274 -23.51 10.39 -22.63
N LEU A 275 -23.02 9.18 -22.37
CA LEU A 275 -21.60 8.87 -22.38
C LEU A 275 -21.09 8.69 -23.81
N SER A 276 -19.78 8.75 -24.02
CA SER A 276 -19.14 8.40 -25.31
C SER A 276 -19.40 6.95 -25.74
N SER A 277 -19.83 6.08 -24.81
CA SER A 277 -20.30 4.73 -25.10
C SER A 277 -21.70 4.67 -25.73
N GLY A 278 -22.43 5.80 -25.75
CA GLY A 278 -23.83 5.91 -26.16
C GLY A 278 -24.83 5.67 -25.02
N ARG A 279 -24.38 5.13 -23.88
CA ARG A 279 -25.22 4.81 -22.72
C ARG A 279 -25.58 6.07 -21.93
N LEU A 280 -26.76 6.05 -21.31
CA LEU A 280 -27.17 7.04 -20.32
C LEU A 280 -26.60 6.68 -18.94
N SER A 281 -26.07 7.67 -18.21
CA SER A 281 -25.61 7.50 -16.83
C SER A 281 -25.73 8.78 -16.02
N ASN A 282 -26.04 8.63 -14.74
CA ASN A 282 -25.99 9.72 -13.76
C ASN A 282 -24.58 9.95 -13.20
N ILE A 283 -23.62 9.09 -13.53
CA ILE A 283 -22.26 9.15 -12.99
C ILE A 283 -21.27 9.26 -14.14
N TYR A 284 -20.49 10.32 -14.12
CA TYR A 284 -19.36 10.55 -15.02
C TYR A 284 -18.07 10.69 -14.22
N ILE A 285 -17.02 10.00 -14.67
CA ILE A 285 -15.72 10.01 -14.00
C ILE A 285 -14.72 10.65 -14.96
N ASP A 286 -14.17 11.80 -14.57
CA ASP A 286 -13.16 12.53 -15.32
C ASP A 286 -11.83 12.54 -14.57
N CYS A 287 -11.03 11.50 -14.79
CA CYS A 287 -9.71 11.38 -14.18
C CYS A 287 -8.71 12.45 -14.64
N ARG A 288 -9.02 13.26 -15.68
CA ARG A 288 -8.14 14.39 -16.07
C ARG A 288 -8.09 15.46 -14.99
N ALA A 289 -9.17 15.61 -14.21
CA ALA A 289 -9.22 16.57 -13.11
C ALA A 289 -8.26 16.21 -11.94
N LEU A 290 -7.88 14.93 -11.79
CA LEU A 290 -6.90 14.50 -10.78
C LEU A 290 -5.57 15.23 -10.92
N TYR A 291 -5.16 15.57 -12.15
CA TYR A 291 -3.85 16.16 -12.39
C TYR A 291 -3.75 17.63 -11.99
N SER A 292 -4.89 18.30 -11.78
CA SER A 292 -4.98 19.67 -11.26
C SER A 292 -4.75 19.75 -9.75
N ASP A 293 -4.91 18.64 -9.03
CA ASP A 293 -4.59 18.52 -7.61
C ASP A 293 -3.23 17.79 -7.43
N PRO A 294 -2.16 18.47 -6.99
CA PRO A 294 -0.85 17.86 -6.83
C PRO A 294 -0.82 16.67 -5.85
N SER A 295 -1.62 16.72 -4.79
CA SER A 295 -1.69 15.69 -3.75
C SER A 295 -2.43 14.46 -4.27
N ALA A 296 -3.61 14.66 -4.89
CA ALA A 296 -4.38 13.57 -5.49
C ALA A 296 -3.59 12.90 -6.64
N ARG A 297 -2.95 13.69 -7.50
CA ARG A 297 -2.05 13.19 -8.55
C ARG A 297 -0.93 12.33 -7.98
N ALA A 298 -0.25 12.81 -6.95
CA ALA A 298 0.87 12.09 -6.34
C ALA A 298 0.41 10.77 -5.71
N LEU A 299 -0.73 10.78 -5.00
CA LEU A 299 -1.35 9.60 -4.43
C LEU A 299 -1.70 8.57 -5.52
N ILE A 300 -2.52 8.93 -6.50
CA ILE A 300 -2.96 7.99 -7.55
C ILE A 300 -1.78 7.39 -8.31
N ALA A 301 -0.75 8.20 -8.60
CA ALA A 301 0.45 7.69 -9.25
C ALA A 301 1.21 6.68 -8.38
N ARG A 302 1.36 6.94 -7.07
CA ARG A 302 1.97 5.97 -6.13
C ARG A 302 1.16 4.67 -6.08
N LEU A 303 -0.16 4.75 -5.96
CA LEU A 303 -1.03 3.56 -5.91
C LEU A 303 -0.93 2.76 -7.22
N MET A 304 -0.94 3.43 -8.37
CA MET A 304 -0.83 2.77 -9.68
C MET A 304 0.51 2.05 -9.82
N VAL A 305 1.61 2.69 -9.44
CA VAL A 305 2.94 2.08 -9.44
C VAL A 305 2.99 0.86 -8.51
N GLY A 306 2.36 0.93 -7.34
CA GLY A 306 2.22 -0.20 -6.42
C GLY A 306 1.50 -1.38 -7.07
N LEU A 307 0.34 -1.13 -7.68
CA LEU A 307 -0.46 -2.12 -8.39
C LEU A 307 0.32 -2.77 -9.55
N VAL A 308 0.97 -1.97 -10.40
CA VAL A 308 1.82 -2.47 -11.50
C VAL A 308 3.00 -3.29 -10.94
N SER A 309 3.68 -2.81 -9.90
CA SER A 309 4.84 -3.49 -9.31
C SER A 309 4.46 -4.87 -8.75
N ARG A 310 3.30 -5.00 -8.09
CA ARG A 310 2.82 -6.29 -7.56
C ARG A 310 2.38 -7.27 -8.66
N ARG A 311 1.68 -6.76 -9.69
CA ARG A 311 1.03 -7.62 -10.70
C ARG A 311 1.93 -7.93 -11.89
N ALA A 312 2.76 -6.99 -12.33
CA ALA A 312 3.61 -7.13 -13.51
C ALA A 312 5.12 -7.14 -13.21
N GLY A 313 5.54 -6.67 -12.03
CA GLY A 313 6.94 -6.39 -11.75
C GLY A 313 7.37 -5.03 -12.28
N ARG A 314 8.59 -4.62 -11.93
CA ARG A 314 9.16 -3.30 -12.31
C ARG A 314 10.21 -3.39 -13.41
N GLU A 315 10.89 -4.52 -13.53
CA GLU A 315 12.01 -4.72 -14.47
C GLU A 315 11.53 -5.38 -15.75
N GLY A 316 12.09 -4.96 -16.90
CA GLY A 316 11.84 -5.60 -18.19
C GLY A 316 10.45 -5.35 -18.78
N VAL A 317 9.75 -4.32 -18.30
CA VAL A 317 8.43 -3.91 -18.81
C VAL A 317 8.45 -2.48 -19.34
N GLU A 318 7.75 -2.26 -20.45
CA GLU A 318 7.50 -0.95 -21.06
C GLU A 318 6.02 -0.55 -20.81
N VAL A 319 5.68 0.74 -20.96
CA VAL A 319 4.30 1.22 -20.75
C VAL A 319 3.64 1.59 -22.08
N ALA A 320 2.38 1.20 -22.24
CA ALA A 320 1.52 1.58 -23.35
C ALA A 320 0.21 2.21 -22.84
N THR A 321 -0.34 3.18 -23.57
CA THR A 321 -1.61 3.84 -23.23
C THR A 321 -2.35 4.29 -24.48
N THR A 322 -3.61 4.71 -24.32
CA THR A 322 -4.32 5.48 -25.35
C THR A 322 -4.17 6.99 -25.12
N ALA A 323 -4.25 7.76 -26.21
CA ALA A 323 -4.41 9.21 -26.14
C ALA A 323 -5.89 9.57 -25.90
N THR A 324 -6.22 10.62 -25.13
CA THR A 324 -5.31 11.57 -24.46
C THR A 324 -5.28 11.38 -22.95
N ALA A 325 -6.39 10.91 -22.35
CA ALA A 325 -6.60 10.92 -20.90
C ALA A 325 -5.69 9.94 -20.12
N GLY A 326 -5.27 8.83 -20.73
CA GLY A 326 -4.33 7.88 -20.12
C GLY A 326 -2.87 8.33 -20.10
N ILE A 327 -2.47 9.26 -20.99
CA ILE A 327 -1.07 9.70 -21.13
C ILE A 327 -0.48 10.19 -19.80
N PRO A 328 -1.14 11.04 -18.99
CA PRO A 328 -0.49 11.58 -17.80
C PRO A 328 -0.22 10.50 -16.73
N ILE A 329 -1.16 9.58 -16.44
CA ILE A 329 -0.90 8.48 -15.49
C ILE A 329 0.12 7.50 -16.05
N ALA A 330 0.03 7.15 -17.34
CA ALA A 330 1.00 6.26 -17.98
C ALA A 330 2.43 6.85 -17.95
N SER A 331 2.58 8.15 -18.16
CA SER A 331 3.86 8.86 -18.06
C SER A 331 4.43 8.82 -16.64
N LEU A 332 3.57 9.05 -15.63
CA LEU A 332 3.96 9.02 -14.22
C LEU A 332 4.34 7.62 -13.73
N VAL A 333 3.71 6.57 -14.29
CA VAL A 333 4.07 5.18 -14.02
C VAL A 333 5.39 4.84 -14.71
N ALA A 334 5.52 5.15 -16.01
CA ALA A 334 6.72 4.88 -16.80
C ALA A 334 7.97 5.51 -16.18
N ASP A 335 7.89 6.79 -15.78
CA ASP A 335 8.96 7.52 -15.10
C ASP A 335 9.41 6.80 -13.81
N ARG A 336 8.47 6.48 -12.92
CA ARG A 336 8.78 5.86 -11.62
C ARG A 336 9.33 4.46 -11.72
N ILE A 337 8.93 3.67 -12.72
CA ILE A 337 9.45 2.32 -12.91
C ILE A 337 10.67 2.27 -13.84
N GLY A 338 11.08 3.41 -14.42
CA GLY A 338 12.21 3.47 -15.36
C GLY A 338 11.93 2.84 -16.72
N ALA A 339 10.68 2.86 -17.17
CA ALA A 339 10.21 2.27 -18.43
C ALA A 339 10.06 3.34 -19.53
N GLY A 340 10.17 2.92 -20.79
CA GLY A 340 9.73 3.72 -21.92
C GLY A 340 8.19 3.75 -22.02
N LEU A 341 7.68 4.75 -22.73
CA LEU A 341 6.25 4.96 -22.96
C LEU A 341 5.96 5.02 -24.46
N VAL A 342 4.95 4.28 -24.90
CA VAL A 342 4.30 4.45 -26.20
C VAL A 342 2.82 4.78 -26.00
N TYR A 343 2.21 5.48 -26.95
CA TYR A 343 0.77 5.74 -26.88
C TYR A 343 0.09 5.63 -28.23
N VAL A 344 -1.18 5.23 -28.20
CA VAL A 344 -1.98 4.98 -29.41
C VAL A 344 -2.95 6.13 -29.64
N ARG A 345 -2.96 6.65 -30.86
CA ARG A 345 -3.92 7.66 -31.30
C ARG A 345 -5.10 6.97 -31.96
N MET A 346 -6.32 7.31 -31.53
CA MET A 346 -7.53 6.72 -32.11
C MET A 346 -7.85 7.24 -33.51
N GLU A 347 -7.50 8.51 -33.78
CA GLU A 347 -7.70 9.13 -35.08
C GLU A 347 -6.46 8.93 -35.98
N LYS A 348 -6.69 8.56 -37.25
CA LYS A 348 -5.62 8.47 -38.26
C LYS A 348 -5.13 9.87 -38.64
N LYS A 349 -3.83 10.05 -38.87
CA LYS A 349 -3.28 11.29 -39.46
C LYS A 349 -3.90 11.51 -40.84
N ALA A 350 -4.32 12.74 -41.12
CA ALA A 350 -4.81 13.11 -42.46
C ALA A 350 -3.67 13.02 -43.51
N HIS A 351 -2.43 13.41 -43.16
CA HIS A 351 -1.25 13.36 -44.02
C HIS A 351 0.00 12.89 -43.22
N GLY A 352 0.71 11.86 -43.71
CA GLY A 352 1.93 11.30 -43.11
C GLY A 352 1.83 9.80 -42.75
N GLN A 353 2.97 9.14 -42.52
CA GLN A 353 3.09 7.68 -42.30
C GLN A 353 1.98 7.10 -41.38
N GLU A 354 1.39 5.98 -41.80
CA GLU A 354 0.24 5.26 -41.19
C GLU A 354 0.50 4.66 -39.78
N LYS A 355 1.45 5.19 -39.01
CA LYS A 355 1.75 4.67 -37.67
C LYS A 355 0.69 5.15 -36.67
N ARG A 356 -0.10 4.21 -36.15
CA ARG A 356 -1.10 4.43 -35.08
C ARG A 356 -0.47 4.64 -33.69
N VAL A 357 0.75 4.15 -33.50
CA VAL A 357 1.51 4.24 -32.25
C VAL A 357 2.53 5.37 -32.35
N GLU A 358 2.50 6.29 -31.40
CA GLU A 358 3.52 7.31 -31.20
C GLU A 358 4.56 6.78 -30.18
N GLY A 359 5.84 7.05 -30.44
CA GLY A 359 6.97 6.40 -29.77
C GLY A 359 7.54 5.23 -30.57
N MET A 360 8.50 4.51 -29.98
CA MET A 360 9.16 3.35 -30.62
C MET A 360 8.80 2.08 -29.88
N VAL A 361 7.95 1.24 -30.50
CA VAL A 361 7.69 -0.11 -30.00
C VAL A 361 8.93 -0.97 -30.22
N LYS A 362 9.41 -1.62 -29.15
CA LYS A 362 10.53 -2.56 -29.17
C LYS A 362 9.98 -3.97 -29.45
N PRO A 363 10.23 -4.58 -30.63
CA PRO A 363 9.73 -5.92 -30.92
C PRO A 363 10.18 -6.94 -29.87
N GLY A 364 9.28 -7.82 -29.45
CA GLY A 364 9.51 -8.84 -28.42
C GLY A 364 9.44 -8.35 -26.98
N ALA A 365 9.50 -7.03 -26.74
CA ALA A 365 9.42 -6.46 -25.40
C ALA A 365 8.02 -6.65 -24.79
N THR A 366 7.99 -6.77 -23.47
CA THR A 366 6.75 -6.86 -22.69
C THR A 366 6.28 -5.44 -22.35
N TYR A 367 5.02 -5.15 -22.64
CA TYR A 367 4.33 -3.91 -22.33
C TYR A 367 3.23 -4.19 -21.30
N VAL A 368 2.98 -3.20 -20.44
CA VAL A 368 1.76 -3.10 -19.64
C VAL A 368 0.92 -1.93 -20.14
N GLY A 369 -0.37 -2.15 -20.28
CA GLY A 369 -1.31 -1.06 -20.57
C GLY A 369 -1.58 -0.26 -19.31
N VAL A 370 -1.51 1.06 -19.35
CA VAL A 370 -1.85 1.94 -18.23
C VAL A 370 -2.74 3.05 -18.75
N ASP A 371 -3.92 3.23 -18.19
CA ASP A 371 -4.91 4.20 -18.67
C ASP A 371 -5.73 4.78 -17.52
N ASP A 372 -6.61 5.73 -17.81
CA ASP A 372 -7.38 6.40 -16.76
C ASP A 372 -8.65 5.61 -16.38
N VAL A 373 -9.57 5.39 -17.32
CA VAL A 373 -10.88 4.77 -17.05
C VAL A 373 -11.19 3.68 -18.07
N ALA A 374 -11.54 2.49 -17.58
CA ALA A 374 -12.12 1.43 -18.40
C ALA A 374 -13.66 1.49 -18.36
N THR A 375 -14.29 1.62 -19.53
CA THR A 375 -15.75 1.50 -19.73
C THR A 375 -16.08 0.14 -20.38
N THR A 376 -16.24 0.15 -21.70
CA THR A 376 -16.45 -1.03 -22.54
C THR A 376 -15.15 -1.75 -22.89
N GLY A 377 -14.00 -1.11 -22.67
CA GLY A 377 -12.67 -1.66 -22.96
C GLY A 377 -12.21 -1.51 -24.41
N ARG A 378 -13.04 -0.95 -25.31
CA ARG A 378 -12.68 -0.80 -26.74
C ARG A 378 -11.36 -0.07 -26.95
N SER A 379 -11.16 1.05 -26.26
CA SER A 379 -9.93 1.82 -26.36
C SER A 379 -8.70 1.04 -25.89
N ALA A 380 -8.82 0.34 -24.75
CA ALA A 380 -7.76 -0.51 -24.23
C ALA A 380 -7.42 -1.65 -25.19
N LEU A 381 -8.43 -2.26 -25.82
CA LEU A 381 -8.25 -3.31 -26.81
C LEU A 381 -7.54 -2.81 -28.08
N GLU A 382 -7.89 -1.61 -28.56
CA GLU A 382 -7.21 -0.99 -29.69
C GLU A 382 -5.73 -0.71 -29.36
N CYS A 383 -5.44 -0.25 -28.15
CA CYS A 383 -4.07 -0.10 -27.66
C CYS A 383 -3.31 -1.43 -27.69
N VAL A 384 -3.92 -2.48 -27.12
CA VAL A 384 -3.37 -3.83 -27.09
C VAL A 384 -3.04 -4.33 -28.49
N ARG A 385 -3.99 -4.21 -29.44
CA ARG A 385 -3.81 -4.65 -30.82
C ARG A 385 -2.73 -3.87 -31.54
N ALA A 386 -2.72 -2.54 -31.42
CA ALA A 386 -1.71 -1.72 -32.09
C ALA A 386 -0.27 -2.00 -31.58
N VAL A 387 -0.09 -2.24 -30.28
CA VAL A 387 1.21 -2.64 -29.73
C VAL A 387 1.61 -4.04 -30.20
N ARG A 388 0.68 -5.00 -30.22
CA ARG A 388 0.93 -6.36 -30.72
C ARG A 388 1.28 -6.40 -32.20
N GLU A 389 0.57 -5.64 -33.03
CA GLU A 389 0.87 -5.47 -34.46
C GLU A 389 2.26 -4.88 -34.70
N ALA A 390 2.71 -3.99 -33.81
CA ALA A 390 4.06 -3.43 -33.84
C ALA A 390 5.14 -4.36 -33.22
N GLY A 391 4.76 -5.59 -32.84
CA GLY A 391 5.66 -6.63 -32.35
C GLY A 391 5.85 -6.67 -30.83
N GLY A 392 5.16 -5.84 -30.05
CA GLY A 392 5.18 -5.89 -28.58
C GLY A 392 4.28 -7.00 -28.02
N ARG A 393 4.47 -7.37 -26.75
CA ARG A 393 3.58 -8.28 -26.00
C ARG A 393 2.86 -7.51 -24.91
N ILE A 394 1.56 -7.74 -24.73
CA ILE A 394 0.78 -7.10 -23.67
C ILE A 394 -0.27 -8.10 -23.18
N GLU A 395 -0.22 -8.38 -21.88
CA GLU A 395 -1.06 -9.39 -21.20
C GLU A 395 -1.77 -8.81 -19.97
N LYS A 396 -1.42 -7.57 -19.58
CA LYS A 396 -1.99 -6.88 -18.42
C LYS A 396 -2.29 -5.43 -18.75
N TYR A 397 -3.45 -4.97 -18.31
CA TYR A 397 -3.91 -3.60 -18.50
C TYR A 397 -4.36 -3.05 -17.14
N PHE A 398 -3.97 -1.82 -16.82
CA PHE A 398 -4.15 -1.18 -15.53
C PHE A 398 -4.92 0.13 -15.72
N VAL A 399 -5.97 0.34 -14.94
CA VAL A 399 -6.76 1.58 -14.98
C VAL A 399 -6.95 2.18 -13.59
N ILE A 400 -7.11 3.50 -13.51
CA ILE A 400 -7.49 4.15 -12.24
C ILE A 400 -8.89 3.65 -11.84
N VAL A 401 -9.84 3.64 -12.80
CA VAL A 401 -11.22 3.21 -12.53
C VAL A 401 -11.71 2.21 -13.57
N ASP A 402 -12.21 1.06 -13.12
CA ASP A 402 -13.08 0.20 -13.92
C ASP A 402 -14.55 0.50 -13.63
N ARG A 403 -15.30 0.92 -14.66
CA ARG A 403 -16.73 1.22 -14.54
C ARG A 403 -17.64 -0.01 -14.52
N ARG A 404 -17.07 -1.23 -14.65
CA ARG A 404 -17.81 -2.50 -14.64
C ARG A 404 -18.82 -2.58 -15.80
N GLU A 405 -18.41 -2.08 -16.97
CA GLU A 405 -19.24 -2.00 -18.18
C GLU A 405 -18.77 -2.94 -19.31
N GLY A 406 -18.03 -4.01 -18.98
CA GLY A 406 -17.65 -5.07 -19.93
C GLY A 406 -16.18 -5.06 -20.37
N ALA A 407 -15.36 -4.13 -19.87
CA ALA A 407 -13.95 -4.04 -20.26
C ALA A 407 -13.12 -5.25 -19.85
N ALA A 408 -13.35 -5.80 -18.65
CA ALA A 408 -12.62 -6.95 -18.14
C ALA A 408 -12.85 -8.19 -19.02
N GLU A 409 -14.12 -8.44 -19.38
CA GLU A 409 -14.52 -9.56 -20.23
C GLU A 409 -13.98 -9.41 -21.66
N LEU A 410 -14.05 -8.19 -22.21
CA LEU A 410 -13.54 -7.90 -23.55
C LEU A 410 -12.02 -8.15 -23.64
N LEU A 411 -11.26 -7.65 -22.66
CA LEU A 411 -9.81 -7.84 -22.62
C LEU A 411 -9.41 -9.30 -22.34
N ALA A 412 -10.15 -9.99 -21.46
CA ALA A 412 -9.91 -11.40 -21.17
C ALA A 412 -10.08 -12.29 -22.42
N GLY A 413 -11.03 -11.97 -23.30
CA GLY A 413 -11.20 -12.65 -24.60
C GLY A 413 -9.97 -12.56 -25.52
N GLU A 414 -9.04 -11.65 -25.24
CA GLU A 414 -7.81 -11.39 -25.99
C GLU A 414 -6.55 -11.75 -25.18
N GLY A 415 -6.73 -12.49 -24.07
CA GLY A 415 -5.66 -12.91 -23.17
C GLY A 415 -5.03 -11.76 -22.36
N VAL A 416 -5.81 -10.70 -22.07
CA VAL A 416 -5.35 -9.54 -21.29
C VAL A 416 -6.13 -9.43 -19.98
N GLU A 417 -5.43 -9.43 -18.85
CA GLU A 417 -6.04 -9.24 -17.52
C GLU A 417 -6.21 -7.73 -17.23
N LEU A 418 -7.43 -7.30 -16.86
CA LEU A 418 -7.70 -5.94 -16.41
C LEU A 418 -7.53 -5.84 -14.89
N HIS A 419 -6.74 -4.86 -14.46
CA HIS A 419 -6.57 -4.48 -13.07
C HIS A 419 -6.99 -3.02 -12.87
N SER A 420 -7.54 -2.70 -11.72
CA SER A 420 -8.04 -1.34 -11.42
C SER A 420 -7.74 -0.92 -10.00
N LEU A 421 -7.46 0.36 -9.77
CA LEU A 421 -7.39 0.91 -8.40
C LEU A 421 -8.79 0.97 -7.77
N ALA A 422 -9.76 1.54 -8.47
CA ALA A 422 -11.16 1.63 -8.04
C ALA A 422 -12.09 0.97 -9.05
N ARG A 423 -13.28 0.58 -8.58
CA ARG A 423 -14.34 -0.02 -9.39
C ARG A 423 -15.65 0.63 -9.05
N LEU A 424 -16.48 0.93 -10.05
CA LEU A 424 -17.80 1.51 -9.80
C LEU A 424 -18.80 0.41 -9.37
N ASP A 425 -18.68 -0.02 -8.12
CA ASP A 425 -19.49 -1.07 -7.49
C ASP A 425 -20.25 -0.57 -6.25
N GLU A 426 -20.99 -1.46 -5.58
CA GLU A 426 -21.75 -1.13 -4.36
C GLU A 426 -20.85 -0.64 -3.23
N GLU A 427 -19.61 -1.10 -3.18
CA GLU A 427 -18.68 -0.67 -2.16
C GLU A 427 -18.16 0.75 -2.44
N PHE A 428 -17.88 1.07 -3.69
CA PHE A 428 -17.58 2.45 -4.09
C PHE A 428 -18.72 3.36 -3.66
N ALA A 429 -19.96 3.01 -4.00
CA ALA A 429 -21.13 3.78 -3.63
C ALA A 429 -21.26 3.97 -2.11
N ARG A 430 -21.03 2.93 -1.32
CA ARG A 430 -21.03 3.02 0.15
C ARG A 430 -19.92 3.92 0.69
N LEU A 431 -18.70 3.80 0.17
CA LEU A 431 -17.55 4.61 0.61
C LEU A 431 -17.76 6.11 0.33
N VAL A 432 -18.42 6.44 -0.79
CA VAL A 432 -18.62 7.83 -1.22
C VAL A 432 -20.00 8.39 -0.86
N GLY A 433 -20.81 7.63 -0.12
CA GLY A 433 -22.14 8.06 0.32
C GLY A 433 -23.19 8.19 -0.79
N LEU A 434 -23.01 7.52 -1.93
CA LEU A 434 -24.00 7.45 -3.00
C LEU A 434 -25.18 6.58 -2.56
N ARG A 435 -26.38 7.17 -2.43
CA ARG A 435 -27.61 6.41 -2.15
C ARG A 435 -28.14 5.77 -3.44
N GLY A 436 -28.18 4.44 -3.50
CA GLY A 436 -29.13 3.66 -4.31
C GLY A 436 -29.07 3.74 -5.84
N SER A 437 -27.93 4.06 -6.47
CA SER A 437 -27.85 4.19 -7.95
C SER A 437 -27.00 3.14 -8.68
N THR A 438 -26.47 2.10 -8.01
CA THR A 438 -25.72 1.02 -8.67
C THR A 438 -26.59 -0.14 -9.16
N GLY A 439 -27.85 0.15 -9.56
CA GLY A 439 -28.82 -0.84 -10.00
C GLY A 439 -29.31 -0.59 -11.44
N SER A 440 -29.01 -1.56 -12.32
CA SER A 440 -29.57 -1.80 -13.65
C SER A 440 -29.57 -0.65 -14.66
N ALA A 441 -28.67 -0.76 -15.64
CA ALA A 441 -29.00 -0.33 -16.99
C ALA A 441 -30.21 -1.16 -17.46
N GLU A 442 -31.38 -0.52 -17.52
CA GLU A 442 -32.54 -1.09 -18.19
C GLU A 442 -32.12 -1.45 -19.63
N LYS A 443 -32.20 -2.74 -19.95
CA LYS A 443 -32.19 -3.19 -21.34
C LYS A 443 -33.44 -2.60 -21.98
N ASN A 444 -33.28 -1.55 -22.76
CA ASN A 444 -34.28 -1.16 -23.74
C ASN A 444 -34.38 -2.29 -24.78
N SER A 445 -35.24 -3.28 -24.51
CA SER A 445 -35.80 -4.15 -25.53
C SER A 445 -36.81 -3.35 -26.34
N GLY A 446 -36.68 -3.42 -27.66
CA GLY A 446 -37.32 -2.52 -28.61
C GLY A 446 -38.85 -2.57 -28.64
N ALA A 447 -39.40 -1.51 -29.22
CA ALA A 447 -40.62 -1.54 -30.02
C ALA A 447 -40.21 -1.69 -31.49
#